data_AF-A0A924W2K8-F1
#
_entry.id   AF-A0A924W2K8-F1
#
_cell.length_a   1.000
_cell.length_b   1.000
_cell.length_c   1.000
_cell.angle_alpha   90.00
_cell.angle_beta   90.00
_cell.angle_gamma   90.00
#
_symmetry.space_group_name_H-M   'P 1'
#
loop_
_entity.id
_entity.type
_entity.pdbx_description
1 polymer ?
#
loop_
_entity_poly.entity_id
_entity_poly.type
_entity_poly.pdbx_seq_one_letter_code
_entity_poly.pdbx_strand_id
1 'polypeptide(L)'
;MAQFLELPRAAAYYDLVMRLMQVCREKLGQHVHEVRYENVVSDLEGEARALAAFLDLPFEPAMLRYRETALKRDINTPSLRQVVQPLYTRSIGRWRRYEAQLAPVLPVLNPWAIKLGYEV
;
A
#
# COMPACT_ATOMS: atom_id res chain seq x y z
N MET A 1 -6.49 -14.24 -12.62
CA MET A 1 -7.23 -12.99 -12.35
C MET A 1 -8.73 -13.17 -12.09
N ALA A 2 -9.32 -14.37 -12.10
CA ALA A 2 -10.78 -14.57 -11.94
C ALA A 2 -11.37 -14.06 -10.61
N GLN A 3 -10.55 -13.83 -9.58
CA GLN A 3 -10.99 -13.34 -8.28
C GLN A 3 -11.42 -11.87 -8.29
N PHE A 4 -11.06 -11.09 -9.32
CA PHE A 4 -11.29 -9.65 -9.39
C PHE A 4 -12.40 -9.23 -10.37
N LEU A 5 -13.20 -10.17 -10.84
CA LEU A 5 -14.31 -9.89 -11.75
C LEU A 5 -15.57 -9.41 -11.01
N GLU A 6 -15.71 -9.80 -9.73
CA GLU A 6 -16.87 -9.49 -8.89
C GLU A 6 -16.40 -8.95 -7.54
N LEU A 7 -17.03 -7.89 -7.03
CA LEU A 7 -16.63 -7.25 -5.77
C LEU A 7 -16.62 -8.21 -4.57
N PRO A 8 -17.64 -9.07 -4.35
CA PRO A 8 -17.62 -10.01 -3.21
C PRO A 8 -16.46 -10.99 -3.28
N ARG A 9 -16.12 -11.44 -4.49
CA ARG A 9 -15.01 -12.36 -4.72
C ARG A 9 -13.66 -11.68 -4.50
N ALA A 10 -13.53 -10.43 -4.91
CA ALA A 10 -12.34 -9.62 -4.67
C ALA A 10 -12.13 -9.38 -3.17
N ALA A 11 -13.20 -9.06 -2.43
CA ALA A 11 -13.13 -8.84 -0.98
C ALA A 11 -12.80 -10.13 -0.21
N ALA A 12 -13.42 -11.26 -0.58
CA ALA A 12 -13.09 -12.56 0.01
C ALA A 12 -11.63 -12.96 -0.26
N TYR A 13 -11.12 -12.69 -1.47
CA TYR A 13 -9.73 -12.93 -1.80
C TYR A 13 -8.78 -12.03 -0.99
N TYR A 14 -9.13 -10.75 -0.82
CA TYR A 14 -8.39 -9.83 0.05
C TYR A 14 -8.32 -10.36 1.50
N ASP A 15 -9.45 -10.75 2.08
CA ASP A 15 -9.50 -11.34 3.42
C ASP A 15 -8.60 -12.58 3.53
N LEU A 16 -8.65 -13.48 2.55
CA LEU A 16 -7.81 -14.68 2.53
C LEU A 16 -6.31 -14.36 2.49
N VAL A 17 -5.89 -13.43 1.63
CA VAL A 17 -4.49 -13.01 1.54
C VAL A 17 -4.02 -12.36 2.83
N MET A 18 -4.86 -11.53 3.45
CA MET A 18 -4.52 -10.84 4.70
C MET A 18 -4.45 -11.81 5.89
N ARG A 19 -5.33 -12.83 5.95
CA ARG A 19 -5.22 -13.93 6.93
C ARG A 19 -3.95 -14.74 6.74
N LEU A 20 -3.62 -15.07 5.49
CA LEU A 20 -2.38 -15.78 5.19
C LEU A 20 -1.16 -14.98 5.67
N MET A 21 -1.14 -13.67 5.43
CA MET A 21 -0.07 -12.80 5.90
C MET A 21 0.06 -12.84 7.43
N GLN A 22 -1.04 -12.81 8.18
CA GLN A 22 -1.01 -12.94 9.64
C GLN A 22 -0.43 -14.28 10.09
N VAL A 23 -0.89 -15.38 9.50
CA VAL A 23 -0.37 -16.73 9.82
C VAL A 23 1.12 -16.81 9.52
N CYS A 24 1.57 -16.28 8.37
CA CYS A 24 2.98 -16.24 8.01
C CYS A 24 3.79 -15.43 9.02
N ARG A 25 3.32 -14.26 9.44
CA ARG A 25 4.00 -13.44 10.46
C ARG A 25 4.15 -14.18 11.79
N GLU A 26 3.07 -14.78 12.27
CA GLU A 26 3.05 -15.52 13.53
C GLU A 26 3.93 -16.77 13.50
N LYS A 27 3.92 -17.50 12.38
CA LYS A 27 4.62 -18.80 12.27
C LYS A 27 6.08 -18.69 11.88
N LEU A 28 6.43 -17.70 11.07
CA LEU A 28 7.78 -17.54 10.53
C LEU A 28 8.62 -16.53 11.32
N GLY A 29 8.07 -15.93 12.39
CA GLY A 29 8.78 -14.96 13.23
C GLY A 29 9.28 -13.77 12.44
N GLN A 30 8.51 -13.31 11.44
CA GLN A 30 8.99 -12.32 10.49
C GLN A 30 9.22 -10.97 11.18
N HIS A 31 10.42 -10.43 11.03
CA HIS A 31 10.66 -9.02 11.26
C HIS A 31 10.07 -8.25 10.07
N VAL A 32 9.03 -7.45 10.31
CA VAL A 32 8.33 -6.73 9.23
C VAL A 32 8.25 -5.25 9.56
N HIS A 33 8.52 -4.43 8.55
CA HIS A 33 8.30 -2.99 8.57
C HIS A 33 7.06 -2.65 7.75
N GLU A 34 6.10 -1.97 8.39
CA GLU A 34 4.85 -1.56 7.76
C GLU A 34 4.97 -0.14 7.24
N VAL A 35 4.69 0.05 5.96
CA VAL A 35 4.73 1.36 5.29
C VAL A 35 3.31 1.76 4.93
N ARG A 36 2.84 2.89 5.48
CA ARG A 36 1.53 3.46 5.15
C ARG A 36 1.68 4.42 3.98
N TYR A 37 0.86 4.22 2.95
CA TYR A 37 0.88 5.08 1.76
C TYR A 37 0.71 6.57 2.12
N GLU A 38 -0.20 6.86 3.06
CA GLU A 38 -0.49 8.22 3.51
C GLU A 38 0.75 8.91 4.09
N ASN A 39 1.53 8.18 4.89
CA ASN A 39 2.75 8.70 5.49
C ASN A 39 3.81 8.99 4.42
N VAL A 40 3.98 8.08 3.45
CA VAL A 40 4.98 8.24 2.37
C VAL A 40 4.71 9.50 1.55
N VAL A 41 3.45 9.79 1.25
CA VAL A 41 3.11 11.00 0.47
C VAL A 41 3.15 12.29 1.29
N SER A 42 3.07 12.21 2.63
CA SER A 42 3.18 13.38 3.52
C SER A 42 4.60 13.66 4.00
N ASP A 43 5.40 12.61 4.23
CA ASP A 43 6.77 12.66 4.74
C ASP A 43 7.60 11.51 4.16
N LEU A 44 8.01 11.68 2.89
CA LEU A 44 8.84 10.70 2.20
C LEU A 44 10.18 10.48 2.90
N GLU A 45 10.80 11.53 3.44
CA GLU A 45 12.12 11.43 4.04
C GLU A 45 12.08 10.65 5.35
N GLY A 46 11.11 10.94 6.22
CA GLY A 46 10.89 10.20 7.45
C GLY A 46 10.68 8.70 7.19
N GLU A 47 9.78 8.36 6.27
CA GLU A 47 9.51 6.96 5.90
C GLU A 47 10.72 6.29 5.24
N ALA A 48 11.46 6.98 4.37
CA ALA A 48 12.68 6.44 3.76
C ALA A 48 13.79 6.18 4.79
N ARG A 49 13.95 7.06 5.77
CA ARG A 49 14.92 6.88 6.87
C ARG A 49 14.53 5.72 7.78
N ALA A 50 13.24 5.61 8.13
CA ALA A 50 12.73 4.52 8.95
C ALA A 50 12.93 3.16 8.26
N LEU A 51 12.65 3.09 6.95
CA LEU A 51 12.87 1.89 6.15
C LEU A 51 14.36 1.55 6.03
N ALA A 52 15.23 2.53 5.78
CA ALA A 52 16.67 2.31 5.70
C ALA A 52 17.21 1.78 7.04
N ALA A 53 16.80 2.35 8.16
CA ALA A 53 17.18 1.89 9.49
C ALA A 53 16.68 0.46 9.77
N PHE A 54 15.45 0.11 9.37
CA PHE A 54 14.93 -1.25 9.51
C PHE A 54 15.72 -2.28 8.69
N LEU A 55 16.27 -1.87 7.55
CA LEU A 55 17.09 -2.72 6.68
C LEU A 55 18.58 -2.72 7.06
N ASP A 56 18.97 -2.04 8.13
CA ASP A 56 20.37 -1.79 8.52
C ASP A 56 21.20 -1.14 7.39
N LEU A 57 20.57 -0.24 6.63
CA LEU A 57 21.20 0.51 5.53
C LEU A 57 21.38 1.99 5.90
N PRO A 58 22.47 2.62 5.45
CA PRO A 58 22.61 4.07 5.58
C PRO A 58 21.58 4.79 4.71
N PHE A 59 21.07 5.91 5.21
CA PHE A 59 20.23 6.79 4.40
C PHE A 59 21.06 7.47 3.31
N GLU A 60 20.57 7.43 2.07
CA GLU A 60 21.16 8.15 0.94
C GLU A 60 20.17 9.19 0.39
N PRO A 61 20.59 10.45 0.12
CA PRO A 61 19.71 11.45 -0.49
C PRO A 61 19.12 11.03 -1.85
N ALA A 62 19.75 10.06 -2.53
CA ALA A 62 19.23 9.46 -3.75
C ALA A 62 17.90 8.73 -3.56
N MET A 63 17.61 8.24 -2.35
CA MET A 63 16.34 7.56 -2.01
C MET A 63 15.13 8.50 -2.19
N LEU A 64 15.33 9.82 -2.06
CA LEU A 64 14.27 10.82 -2.26
C LEU A 64 14.08 11.18 -3.74
N ARG A 65 15.06 10.86 -4.60
CA ARG A 65 15.05 11.18 -6.05
C ARG A 65 14.40 10.07 -6.89
N TYR A 66 13.36 9.42 -6.36
CA TYR A 66 12.68 8.28 -7.01
C TYR A 66 12.21 8.62 -8.43
N ARG A 67 11.76 9.86 -8.67
CA ARG A 67 11.23 10.30 -9.96
C ARG A 67 12.31 10.37 -11.05
N GLU A 68 13.51 10.82 -10.72
CA GLU A 68 14.62 10.86 -11.69
C GLU A 68 14.98 9.46 -12.17
N THR A 69 14.99 8.50 -11.25
CA THR A 69 15.19 7.08 -11.56
C THR A 69 14.05 6.54 -12.41
N ALA A 70 12.80 6.87 -12.06
CA ALA A 70 11.62 6.41 -12.80
C ALA A 70 11.58 6.95 -14.24
N LEU A 71 11.99 8.19 -14.47
CA LEU A 71 12.05 8.82 -15.80
C LEU A 71 13.14 8.22 -16.70
N LYS A 72 14.21 7.67 -16.11
CA LYS A 72 15.34 7.07 -16.85
C LYS A 72 15.14 5.60 -17.18
N ARG A 73 14.23 4.90 -16.47
CA ARG A 73 13.99 3.47 -16.65
C ARG A 73 12.84 3.23 -17.61
N ASP A 74 12.95 2.18 -18.41
CA ASP A 74 11.81 1.68 -19.18
C ASP A 74 10.89 0.88 -18.26
N ILE A 75 9.75 1.47 -17.89
CA ILE A 75 8.76 0.87 -16.99
C ILE A 75 7.50 0.53 -17.80
N ASN A 76 7.38 -0.72 -18.22
CA ASN A 76 6.23 -1.23 -18.98
C ASN A 76 5.09 -1.71 -18.06
N THR A 77 4.66 -0.88 -17.11
CA THR A 77 3.51 -1.16 -16.23
C THR A 77 2.45 -0.06 -16.30
N PRO A 78 1.15 -0.37 -16.08
CA PRO A 78 0.09 0.65 -16.09
C PRO A 78 0.29 1.80 -15.10
N SER A 79 1.06 1.57 -14.04
CA SER A 79 1.43 2.55 -13.01
C SER A 79 2.47 3.58 -13.45
N LEU A 80 3.15 3.43 -14.61
CA LEU A 80 4.20 4.35 -15.08
C LEU A 80 3.76 5.81 -14.99
N ARG A 81 2.57 6.12 -15.52
CA ARG A 81 2.01 7.49 -15.54
C ARG A 81 1.83 8.09 -14.15
N GLN A 82 1.71 7.26 -13.10
CA GLN A 82 1.61 7.70 -11.72
C GLN A 82 2.98 7.83 -11.06
N VAL A 83 3.88 6.87 -11.30
CA VAL A 83 5.22 6.81 -10.66
C VAL A 83 6.11 7.98 -11.09
N VAL A 84 5.93 8.51 -12.31
CA VAL A 84 6.71 9.67 -12.80
C VAL A 84 6.21 11.03 -12.28
N GLN A 85 5.05 11.07 -11.64
CA GLN A 85 4.51 12.31 -11.09
C GLN A 85 5.18 12.65 -9.74
N PRO A 86 5.20 13.93 -9.34
CA PRO A 86 5.54 14.29 -7.97
C PRO A 86 4.61 13.58 -6.97
N LEU A 87 5.00 13.50 -5.70
CA LEU A 87 4.11 12.96 -4.67
C LEU A 87 2.87 13.85 -4.57
N TYR A 88 1.72 13.22 -4.39
CA TYR A 88 0.45 13.90 -4.26
C TYR A 88 -0.47 13.15 -3.31
N THR A 89 -1.32 13.89 -2.62
CA THR A 89 -2.28 13.35 -1.65
C THR A 89 -3.66 13.08 -2.27
N ARG A 90 -3.93 13.48 -3.52
CA ARG A 90 -5.24 13.32 -4.19
C ARG A 90 -5.71 11.87 -4.42
N SER A 91 -4.89 10.87 -4.10
CA SER A 91 -5.33 9.46 -4.07
C SER A 91 -5.84 9.03 -2.70
N ILE A 92 -5.47 9.75 -1.63
CA ILE A 92 -5.95 9.48 -0.28
C ILE A 92 -7.47 9.60 -0.28
N GLY A 93 -8.15 8.59 0.28
CA GLY A 93 -9.61 8.54 0.35
C GLY A 93 -10.33 8.42 -0.99
N ARG A 94 -9.65 8.16 -2.12
CA ARG A 94 -10.30 8.03 -3.44
C ARG A 94 -11.38 6.95 -3.47
N TRP A 95 -11.24 5.92 -2.63
CA TRP A 95 -12.22 4.84 -2.48
C TRP A 95 -13.61 5.36 -2.06
N ARG A 96 -13.70 6.49 -1.34
CA ARG A 96 -14.97 7.06 -0.87
C ARG A 96 -15.90 7.45 -2.01
N ARG A 97 -15.37 7.74 -3.21
CA ARG A 97 -16.17 7.96 -4.42
C ARG A 97 -16.98 6.73 -4.84
N TYR A 98 -16.59 5.55 -4.34
CA TYR A 98 -17.18 4.26 -4.63
C TYR A 98 -17.80 3.61 -3.38
N GLU A 99 -17.99 4.39 -2.30
CA GLU A 99 -18.46 3.87 -1.01
C GLU A 99 -19.81 3.15 -1.14
N ALA A 100 -20.76 3.73 -1.88
CA ALA A 100 -22.06 3.12 -2.13
C ALA A 100 -21.94 1.77 -2.87
N GLN A 101 -21.04 1.66 -3.83
CA GLN A 101 -20.79 0.43 -4.58
C GLN A 101 -20.02 -0.61 -3.76
N LEU A 102 -19.19 -0.16 -2.81
CA LEU A 102 -18.45 -1.02 -1.89
C LEU A 102 -19.29 -1.48 -0.70
N ALA A 103 -20.41 -0.83 -0.40
CA ALA A 103 -21.28 -1.16 0.72
C ALA A 103 -21.56 -2.67 0.92
N PRO A 104 -21.83 -3.47 -0.14
CA PRO A 104 -22.04 -4.92 0.03
C PRO A 104 -20.83 -5.70 0.56
N VAL A 105 -19.62 -5.16 0.42
CA VAL A 105 -18.36 -5.82 0.82
C VAL A 105 -17.65 -5.15 1.99
N LEU A 106 -18.08 -3.96 2.42
CA LEU A 106 -17.54 -3.28 3.60
C LEU A 106 -17.56 -4.17 4.87
N PRO A 107 -18.57 -5.01 5.14
CA PRO A 107 -18.53 -5.91 6.29
C PRO A 107 -17.32 -6.87 6.30
N VAL A 108 -16.79 -7.22 5.11
CA VAL A 108 -15.57 -8.05 4.97
C VAL A 108 -14.31 -7.20 5.13
N LEU A 109 -14.32 -5.96 4.62
CA LEU A 109 -13.13 -5.09 4.56
C LEU A 109 -12.90 -4.26 5.84
N ASN A 110 -13.96 -3.81 6.50
CA ASN A 110 -13.87 -2.93 7.67
C ASN A 110 -13.07 -3.53 8.84
N PRO A 111 -13.19 -4.83 9.18
CA PRO A 111 -12.34 -5.44 10.20
C PRO A 111 -10.84 -5.29 9.90
N TRP A 112 -10.45 -5.34 8.62
CA TRP A 112 -9.07 -5.11 8.19
C TRP A 112 -8.66 -3.66 8.28
N ALA A 113 -9.52 -2.74 7.86
CA ALA A 113 -9.26 -1.31 7.98
C ALA A 113 -9.03 -0.92 9.45
N ILE A 114 -9.90 -1.36 10.37
CA ILE A 114 -9.74 -1.16 11.82
C ILE A 114 -8.42 -1.78 12.31
N LYS A 115 -8.13 -3.03 11.92
CA LYS A 115 -6.90 -3.72 12.35
C LYS A 115 -5.63 -3.01 11.89
N LEU A 116 -5.67 -2.37 10.73
CA LEU A 116 -4.57 -1.56 10.18
C LEU A 116 -4.57 -0.11 10.70
N GLY A 117 -5.46 0.23 11.65
CA GLY A 117 -5.55 1.56 12.25
C GLY A 117 -6.14 2.61 11.31
N TYR A 118 -7.14 2.25 10.53
CA TYR A 118 -7.98 3.18 9.78
C TYR A 118 -9.37 3.28 10.40
N GLU A 119 -9.92 4.50 10.37
CA GLU A 119 -11.33 4.76 10.71
C GLU A 119 -12.25 4.26 9.60
N VAL A 120 -13.36 3.63 9.98
CA VAL A 120 -14.40 3.09 9.09
C VAL A 120 -15.77 3.66 9.40
#